data_AF-A0A846BXG9-F1
#
_entry.id   AF-A0A846BXG9-F1
#
_cell.length_a   1.000
_cell.length_b   1.000
_cell.length_c   1.000
_cell.angle_alpha   90.00
_cell.angle_beta   90.00
_cell.angle_gamma   90.00
#
_symmetry.space_group_name_H-M   'P 1'
#
loop_
_entity.id
_entity.type
_entity.pdbx_description
1 polymer ?
#
loop_
_entity_poly.entity_id
_entity_poly.type
_entity_poly.pdbx_seq_one_letter_code
_entity_poly.pdbx_strand_id
1 'polypeptide(L)' 'MAIQQGDKRLYYPKADTILHSGDKLLVIGEPEEVAALRELIKES' A
#
# COMPACT_ATOMS: atom_id res chain seq x y z
N MET A 1 -3.17 8.58 3.02
CA MET A 1 -2.84 7.20 2.61
C MET A 1 -3.90 6.25 3.15
N ALA A 2 -4.19 5.17 2.43
CA ALA A 2 -5.19 4.19 2.82
C ALA A 2 -4.87 2.80 2.27
N ILE A 3 -5.47 1.76 2.87
CA ILE A 3 -5.44 0.37 2.40
C ILE A 3 -6.87 -0.08 2.18
N GLN A 4 -7.15 -0.65 1.00
CA GLN A 4 -8.41 -1.34 0.72
C GLN A 4 -8.19 -2.85 0.91
N GLN A 5 -8.95 -3.45 1.82
CA GLN A 5 -8.93 -4.88 2.14
C GLN A 5 -10.34 -5.44 1.91
N GLY A 6 -10.55 -6.10 0.77
CA GLY A 6 -11.90 -6.46 0.32
C GLY A 6 -12.81 -5.23 0.23
N ASP A 7 -13.95 -5.24 0.93
CA ASP A 7 -14.91 -4.12 0.97
C ASP A 7 -14.57 -3.06 2.03
N LYS A 8 -13.57 -3.31 2.89
CA LYS A 8 -13.18 -2.39 3.96
C LYS A 8 -12.05 -1.48 3.51
N ARG A 9 -12.12 -0.22 3.95
CA ARG A 9 -11.05 0.77 3.75
C ARG A 9 -10.50 1.23 5.08
N LEU A 10 -9.19 1.05 5.27
CA LEU A 10 -8.44 1.53 6.42
C LEU A 10 -7.72 2.82 6.05
N TYR A 11 -8.08 3.92 6.71
CA TYR A 11 -7.40 5.22 6.55
C TYR A 11 -6.29 5.36 7.58
N TYR A 12 -5.20 6.01 7.18
CA TYR A 12 -4.05 6.28 8.06
C TYR A 12 -3.55 5.01 8.79
N PRO A 13 -3.15 3.96 8.04
CA PRO A 13 -2.65 2.73 8.63
C PRO A 13 -1.45 3.02 9.54
N LYS A 14 -1.36 2.30 10.66
CA LYS A 14 -0.23 2.37 11.58
C LYS A 14 0.97 1.60 11.00
N ALA A 15 2.16 1.87 11.54
CA ALA A 15 3.40 1.22 11.10
C ALA A 15 3.39 -0.31 11.27
N ASP A 16 2.61 -0.83 12.22
CA ASP A 16 2.42 -2.25 12.51
C ASP A 16 1.26 -2.89 11.71
N THR A 17 0.70 -2.18 10.73
CA THR A 17 -0.36 -2.74 9.87
C THR A 17 0.21 -3.83 8.98
N ILE A 18 -0.33 -5.04 9.11
CA ILE A 18 0.05 -6.19 8.28
C ILE A 18 -0.63 -6.06 6.91
N LEU A 19 0.15 -6.21 5.84
CA LEU A 19 -0.34 -6.28 4.46
C LEU A 19 -0.70 -7.72 4.10
N HIS A 20 -1.79 -7.88 3.37
CA HIS A 20 -2.23 -9.16 2.84
C HIS A 20 -2.26 -9.14 1.30
N SER A 21 -2.04 -10.30 0.67
CA SER A 21 -2.16 -10.42 -0.78
C SER A 21 -3.57 -10.01 -1.24
N GLY A 22 -3.63 -9.18 -2.29
CA GLY A 22 -4.88 -8.63 -2.80
C GLY A 22 -5.27 -7.27 -2.21
N ASP A 23 -4.57 -6.80 -1.17
CA ASP A 23 -4.74 -5.44 -0.67
C ASP A 23 -4.39 -4.40 -1.75
N LYS A 24 -5.16 -3.31 -1.79
CA LYS A 24 -4.85 -2.17 -2.67
C LYS A 24 -4.40 -0.99 -1.84
N LEU A 25 -3.21 -0.47 -2.16
CA LEU A 25 -2.60 0.64 -1.45
C LEU A 25 -2.87 1.97 -2.16
N LEU A 26 -3.37 2.95 -1.40
CA LEU A 26 -3.42 4.36 -1.81
C LEU A 26 -2.30 5.11 -1.08
N VAL A 27 -1.22 5.38 -1.81
CA VAL A 27 0.00 6.04 -1.32
C VAL A 27 0.17 7.42 -1.96
N ILE A 28 0.97 8.26 -1.32
CA ILE A 28 1.33 9.60 -1.79
C ILE A 28 2.84 9.70 -1.63
N GLY A 29 3.53 10.19 -2.66
CA GLY A 29 4.98 10.37 -2.70
C GLY A 29 5.38 10.92 -4.07
N GLU A 30 6.67 11.18 -4.25
CA GLU A 30 7.19 11.60 -5.55
C GLU A 30 7.08 10.46 -6.59
N PRO A 31 6.99 10.76 -7.89
CA PRO A 31 6.82 9.75 -8.93
C PRO A 31 7.86 8.61 -8.87
N GLU A 32 9.12 8.93 -8.61
CA GLU A 32 10.21 7.96 -8.48
C GLU A 32 10.06 7.05 -7.26
N GLU A 33 9.57 7.57 -6.14
CA GLU A 33 9.34 6.80 -4.91
C GLU A 33 8.18 5.83 -5.11
N VAL A 34 7.10 6.28 -5.76
CA VAL A 34 5.94 5.43 -6.08
C VAL A 34 6.33 4.33 -7.08
N ALA A 35 7.21 4.64 -8.04
CA ALA A 35 7.75 3.65 -8.97
C ALA A 35 8.60 2.60 -8.25
N ALA A 36 9.51 3.03 -7.36
CA ALA A 36 10.34 2.12 -6.56
C ALA A 36 9.49 1.19 -5.67
N LEU A 37 8.43 1.72 -5.05
CA LEU A 37 7.50 0.92 -4.25
C LEU A 37 6.79 -0.15 -5.10
N ARG A 38 6.39 0.20 -6.34
CA ARG A 38 5.74 -0.76 -7.24
C ARG A 38 6.64 -1.91 -7.63
N GLU A 39 7.93 -1.65 -7.85
CA GLU A 39 8.90 -2.72 -8.14
C GLU A 39 9.14 -3.60 -6.91
N LEU A 40 9.30 -3.00 -5.73
CA LEU A 40 9.46 -3.74 -4.47
C LEU A 40 8.31 -4.74 -4.21
N ILE A 41 7.07 -4.33 -4.47
CA ILE A 41 5.88 -5.18 -4.24
C ILE A 41 5.79 -6.33 -5.25
N LYS A 42 6.29 -6.16 -6.48
CA LYS A 42 6.29 -7.25 -7.48
C LYS A 42 7.26 -8.38 -7.15
N GLU A 43 8.30 -8.09 -6.37
CA GLU A 43 9.33 -9.04 -5.95
C GLU A 43 8.95 -9.79 -4.65
N SER A 44 7.80 -9.46 -4.05
CA SER A 44 7.34 -9.96 -2.73
C SER A 44 6.38 -11.15 -2.81
#